data_AF-A0A6G0VZZ9-F1
#
_entry.id   AF-A0A6G0VZZ9-F1
#
_cell.length_a   1.000
_cell.length_b   1.000
_cell.length_c   1.000
_cell.angle_alpha   90.00
_cell.angle_beta   90.00
_cell.angle_gamma   90.00
#
_symmetry.space_group_name_H-M   'P 1'
#
loop_
_entity.id
_entity.type
_entity.pdbx_description
1 polymer ?
#
loop_
_entity_poly.entity_id
_entity_poly.type
_entity_poly.pdbx_seq_one_letter_code
_entity_poly.pdbx_strand_id
1 'polypeptide(L)'
;MNGIEVDSTRVLGIKSPLEGYLSGIPVDYYCYENVGWTFKNDIRSMNNAGEFSACIPLKYWLGLFEDFKNVLVNSRLEQILTRSRSYLNAINIKSEGSATTGAVDLNKIVWKVPHITVDDEERLKLFKLLVKKEESLFISFRLFETFEYCELETTTNAV
;
A
#
# COMPACT_ATOMS: atom_id res chain seq x y z
N MET A 1 7.52 -22.25 13.87
CA MET A 1 7.32 -21.31 12.73
C MET A 1 8.61 -21.30 11.94
N ASN A 2 8.65 -21.84 10.72
CA ASN A 2 9.89 -22.09 9.98
C ASN A 2 10.37 -20.94 9.07
N GLY A 3 9.87 -19.71 9.26
CA GLY A 3 10.45 -18.50 8.62
C GLY A 3 10.61 -18.56 7.10
N ILE A 4 9.77 -19.34 6.41
CA ILE A 4 9.86 -19.52 4.96
C ILE A 4 9.37 -18.23 4.30
N GLU A 5 10.19 -17.62 3.45
CA GLU A 5 9.81 -16.50 2.60
C GLU A 5 8.68 -16.96 1.66
N VAL A 6 7.49 -16.38 1.81
CA VAL A 6 6.30 -16.76 1.05
C VAL A 6 6.18 -15.94 -0.23
N ASP A 7 6.66 -14.70 -0.21
CA ASP A 7 6.67 -13.81 -1.36
C ASP A 7 7.80 -12.78 -1.23
N SER A 8 8.38 -12.41 -2.36
CA SER A 8 9.47 -11.44 -2.48
C SER A 8 9.16 -10.53 -3.67
N THR A 9 8.84 -9.27 -3.41
CA THR A 9 8.59 -8.28 -4.47
C THR A 9 9.67 -7.22 -4.43
N ARG A 10 10.41 -7.08 -5.54
CA ARG A 10 11.34 -5.97 -5.77
C ARG A 10 10.64 -4.89 -6.58
N VAL A 11 11.05 -3.64 -6.36
CA VAL A 11 10.58 -2.48 -7.16
C VAL A 11 9.05 -2.31 -7.12
N LEU A 12 8.52 -2.37 -5.90
CA LEU A 12 7.08 -2.33 -5.61
C LEU A 12 6.39 -1.08 -6.19
N GLY A 13 7.09 0.05 -6.22
CA GLY A 13 6.66 1.31 -6.79
C GLY A 13 6.52 1.29 -8.32
N ILE A 14 7.06 0.30 -9.02
CA ILE A 14 6.82 0.08 -10.46
C ILE A 14 5.83 -1.06 -10.70
N LYS A 15 5.95 -2.16 -9.94
CA LYS A 15 5.03 -3.31 -10.06
C LYS A 15 3.60 -2.92 -9.71
N SER A 16 3.39 -2.24 -8.58
CA SER A 16 2.05 -1.92 -8.08
C SER A 16 1.26 -0.97 -9.00
N PRO A 17 1.84 0.09 -9.59
CA PRO A 17 1.12 0.87 -10.61
C PRO A 17 0.83 0.08 -11.88
N LEU A 18 1.73 -0.81 -12.31
CA LEU A 18 1.53 -1.62 -13.50
C LEU A 18 0.38 -2.63 -13.32
N GLU A 19 0.35 -3.35 -12.19
CA GLU A 19 -0.75 -4.25 -11.85
C GLU A 19 -2.07 -3.49 -11.68
N GLY A 20 -2.01 -2.32 -11.04
CA GLY A 20 -3.12 -1.40 -10.94
C GLY A 20 -3.71 -0.99 -12.30
N TYR A 21 -2.84 -0.64 -13.25
CA TYR A 21 -3.23 -0.29 -14.61
C TYR A 21 -3.87 -1.46 -15.37
N LEU A 22 -3.33 -2.67 -15.25
CA LEU A 22 -3.81 -3.85 -15.95
C LEU A 22 -5.10 -4.44 -15.36
N SER A 23 -5.30 -4.32 -14.04
CA SER A 23 -6.44 -4.91 -13.32
C SER A 23 -7.52 -3.89 -12.94
N GLY A 24 -7.30 -2.61 -13.21
CA GLY A 24 -8.22 -1.53 -12.86
C GLY A 24 -9.56 -1.70 -13.56
N ILE A 25 -10.65 -1.63 -12.79
CA ILE A 25 -12.02 -1.63 -13.29
C ILE A 25 -12.60 -0.22 -13.29
N PRO A 26 -13.61 0.12 -14.11
CA PRO A 26 -14.12 1.49 -14.18
C PRO A 26 -14.64 2.06 -12.85
N VAL A 27 -15.10 1.23 -11.92
CA VAL A 27 -15.55 1.66 -10.57
C VAL A 27 -14.40 2.11 -9.68
N ASP A 28 -13.20 1.56 -9.92
CA ASP A 28 -11.98 1.83 -9.16
C ASP A 28 -11.39 3.23 -9.49
N TYR A 29 -11.77 3.81 -10.64
CA TYR A 29 -11.28 5.11 -11.15
C TYR A 29 -11.44 6.27 -10.16
N TYR A 30 -12.62 6.43 -9.55
CA TYR A 30 -12.90 7.56 -8.65
C TYR A 30 -12.01 7.56 -7.40
N CYS A 31 -11.45 6.40 -7.03
CA CYS A 31 -10.61 6.24 -5.86
C CYS A 31 -9.12 6.45 -6.15
N TYR A 32 -8.69 6.36 -7.41
CA TYR A 32 -7.26 6.28 -7.80
C TYR A 32 -6.76 7.50 -8.58
N GLU A 33 -7.63 8.47 -8.88
CA GLU A 33 -7.29 9.67 -9.64
C GLU A 33 -6.14 10.47 -9.00
N ASN A 34 -6.22 10.72 -7.69
CA ASN A 34 -5.15 11.40 -6.93
C ASN A 34 -3.88 10.57 -6.73
N VAL A 35 -3.89 9.29 -7.10
CA VAL A 35 -2.71 8.40 -7.09
C VAL A 35 -1.99 8.45 -8.45
N GLY A 36 -2.53 9.21 -9.42
CA GLY A 36 -1.96 9.35 -10.75
C GLY A 36 -2.50 8.35 -11.77
N TRP A 37 -3.55 7.58 -11.44
CA TRP A 37 -4.23 6.69 -12.38
C TRP A 37 -5.35 7.44 -13.10
N THR A 38 -4.94 8.37 -13.96
CA THR A 38 -5.85 9.29 -14.66
C THR A 38 -6.28 8.69 -16.00
N PHE A 39 -7.55 8.26 -16.11
CA PHE A 39 -8.10 7.69 -17.36
C PHE A 39 -9.01 8.65 -18.13
N LYS A 40 -9.57 9.68 -17.48
CA LYS A 40 -10.35 10.75 -18.09
C LYS A 40 -10.09 12.05 -17.33
N ASN A 41 -9.92 13.15 -18.07
CA ASN A 41 -9.72 14.55 -17.63
C ASN A 41 -8.79 14.72 -16.41
N ASP A 42 -7.63 15.36 -16.58
CA ASP A 42 -6.56 15.58 -15.57
C ASP A 42 -7.00 16.50 -14.40
N ILE A 43 -8.09 16.14 -13.70
CA ILE A 43 -8.66 16.86 -12.57
C ILE A 43 -7.94 16.39 -11.32
N ARG A 44 -6.79 16.99 -11.06
CA ARG A 44 -6.07 16.78 -9.79
C ARG A 44 -6.82 17.54 -8.71
N SER A 45 -7.41 16.80 -7.76
CA SER A 45 -8.15 17.38 -6.65
C SER A 45 -7.19 17.79 -5.54
N MET A 46 -6.80 19.06 -5.56
CA MET A 46 -5.99 19.71 -4.54
C MET A 46 -6.83 20.82 -3.89
N ASN A 47 -6.71 20.98 -2.57
CA ASN A 47 -7.40 22.07 -1.89
C ASN A 47 -6.70 23.43 -2.16
N ASN A 48 -7.33 24.53 -1.75
CA ASN A 48 -6.77 25.88 -1.92
C ASN A 48 -5.42 26.09 -1.21
N ALA A 49 -5.05 25.22 -0.26
CA ALA A 49 -3.80 25.25 0.48
C ALA A 49 -2.68 24.39 -0.17
N GLY A 50 -2.97 23.70 -1.27
CA GLY A 50 -1.99 22.84 -1.94
C GLY A 50 -1.95 21.39 -1.42
N GLU A 51 -2.87 21.01 -0.53
CA GLU A 51 -2.92 19.66 0.03
C GLU A 51 -3.74 18.72 -0.84
N PHE A 52 -3.32 17.46 -0.89
CA PHE A 52 -4.01 16.39 -1.61
C PHE A 52 -4.12 15.14 -0.75
N SER A 53 -4.98 14.21 -1.13
CA SER A 53 -5.13 12.92 -0.49
C SER A 53 -5.22 11.83 -1.54
N ALA A 54 -4.43 10.78 -1.34
CA ALA A 54 -4.33 9.63 -2.25
C ALA A 54 -4.69 8.35 -1.49
N CYS A 55 -5.33 7.39 -2.16
CA CYS A 55 -5.68 6.10 -1.60
C CYS A 55 -5.07 4.99 -2.46
N ILE A 56 -4.05 4.31 -1.94
CA ILE A 56 -3.42 3.17 -2.61
C ILE A 56 -4.06 1.88 -2.09
N PRO A 57 -4.71 1.07 -2.93
CA PRO A 57 -5.25 -0.21 -2.50
C PRO A 57 -4.17 -1.14 -1.99
N LEU A 58 -4.40 -1.74 -0.83
CA LEU A 58 -3.47 -2.72 -0.26
C LEU A 58 -3.30 -3.95 -1.15
N LYS A 59 -4.29 -4.31 -1.98
CA LYS A 59 -4.18 -5.41 -2.97
C LYS A 59 -3.02 -5.22 -3.97
N TYR A 60 -2.65 -3.98 -4.27
CA TYR A 60 -1.53 -3.70 -5.17
C TYR A 60 -0.22 -3.50 -4.43
N TRP A 61 -0.29 -3.13 -3.16
CA TRP A 61 0.88 -2.79 -2.37
C TRP A 61 1.43 -3.97 -1.56
N LEU A 62 0.58 -4.95 -1.25
CA LEU A 62 0.92 -6.07 -0.39
C LEU A 62 0.37 -7.36 -1.03
N GLY A 63 1.27 -8.21 -1.55
CA GLY A 63 0.91 -9.51 -2.14
C GLY A 63 0.12 -10.40 -1.18
N LEU A 64 0.33 -10.23 0.14
CA LEU A 64 -0.45 -10.88 1.20
C LEU A 64 -1.97 -10.70 1.03
N PHE A 65 -2.43 -9.52 0.59
CA PHE A 65 -3.86 -9.22 0.50
C PHE A 65 -4.47 -9.58 -0.85
N GLU A 66 -3.67 -10.10 -1.79
CA GLU A 66 -4.15 -10.53 -3.10
C GLU A 66 -4.71 -11.96 -3.06
N ASP A 67 -4.00 -12.90 -2.41
CA ASP A 67 -4.34 -14.33 -2.38
C ASP A 67 -5.15 -14.74 -1.14
N PHE A 68 -5.21 -13.88 -0.12
CA PHE A 68 -5.82 -14.22 1.15
C PHE A 68 -7.36 -14.13 1.13
N LYS A 69 -8.01 -15.29 1.15
CA LYS A 69 -9.49 -15.43 1.08
C LYS A 69 -10.15 -15.75 2.42
N ASN A 70 -9.39 -15.82 3.51
CA ASN A 70 -9.89 -16.23 4.82
C ASN A 70 -10.16 -15.01 5.73
N VAL A 71 -10.80 -15.23 6.87
CA VAL A 71 -10.97 -14.20 7.91
C VAL A 71 -9.86 -14.34 8.94
N LEU A 72 -9.19 -13.24 9.26
CA LEU A 72 -8.24 -13.17 10.38
C LEU A 72 -9.03 -12.95 11.68
N VAL A 73 -8.89 -13.87 12.63
CA VAL A 73 -9.54 -13.77 13.95
C VAL A 73 -8.47 -13.51 15.01
N ASN A 74 -8.63 -12.42 15.77
CA ASN A 74 -7.70 -12.01 16.84
C ASN A 74 -6.23 -11.90 16.41
N SER A 75 -5.96 -11.62 15.12
CA SER A 75 -4.60 -11.44 14.62
C SER A 75 -4.12 -10.01 14.82
N ARG A 76 -2.90 -9.83 15.34
CA ARG A 76 -2.23 -8.53 15.37
C ARG A 76 -1.60 -8.28 14.00
N LEU A 77 -1.96 -7.17 13.39
CA LEU A 77 -1.33 -6.67 12.16
C LEU A 77 -0.44 -5.48 12.53
N GLU A 78 0.78 -5.46 12.03
CA GLU A 78 1.71 -4.33 12.19
C GLU A 78 2.23 -3.90 10.82
N GLN A 79 2.30 -2.60 10.60
CA GLN A 79 2.89 -2.01 9.41
C GLN A 79 3.92 -0.97 9.84
N ILE A 80 5.16 -1.15 9.39
CA ILE A 80 6.26 -0.23 9.63
C ILE A 80 6.63 0.40 8.29
N LEU A 81 6.59 1.73 8.21
CA LEU A 81 6.97 2.49 7.03
C LEU A 81 8.19 3.34 7.34
N THR A 82 9.27 3.09 6.61
CA THR A 82 10.50 3.88 6.70
C THR A 82 10.63 4.72 5.43
N ARG A 83 10.58 6.04 5.57
CA ARG A 83 10.72 6.98 4.46
C ARG A 83 12.19 7.35 4.26
N SER A 84 12.63 7.43 3.01
CA SER A 84 13.93 8.02 2.68
C SER A 84 13.99 9.51 3.05
N ARG A 85 15.20 9.99 3.33
CA ARG A 85 15.48 11.42 3.59
C ARG A 85 15.45 12.27 2.32
N SER A 86 15.58 11.66 1.14
CA SER A 86 15.61 12.35 -0.15
C SER A 86 14.33 12.11 -0.94
N TYR A 87 13.90 13.13 -1.71
CA TYR A 87 12.70 13.10 -2.57
C TYR A 87 13.00 13.04 -4.06
N LEU A 88 14.28 12.94 -4.44
CA LEU A 88 14.72 13.01 -5.84
C LEU A 88 13.98 12.03 -6.76
N ASN A 89 13.67 10.83 -6.26
CA ASN A 89 13.01 9.77 -7.07
C ASN A 89 11.49 9.75 -6.90
N ALA A 90 10.94 10.60 -6.05
CA ALA A 90 9.51 10.62 -5.74
C ALA A 90 8.77 11.78 -6.42
N ILE A 91 9.49 12.87 -6.74
CA ILE A 91 8.89 14.12 -7.23
C ILE A 91 9.49 14.47 -8.58
N ASN A 92 8.66 14.38 -9.63
CA ASN A 92 8.99 14.89 -10.96
C ASN A 92 8.38 16.28 -11.13
N ILE A 93 9.21 17.31 -11.17
CA ILE A 93 8.78 18.68 -11.43
C ILE A 93 8.69 18.88 -12.93
N LYS A 94 7.50 19.06 -13.48
CA LYS A 94 7.35 19.49 -14.88
C LYS A 94 7.86 20.94 -14.99
N SER A 95 8.94 21.12 -15.72
CA SER A 95 9.66 22.38 -15.88
C SER A 95 8.87 23.41 -16.71
N GLU A 96 7.92 24.10 -16.09
CA GLU A 96 7.35 25.36 -16.61
C GLU A 96 7.61 26.55 -15.66
N GLY A 97 8.36 26.34 -14.57
CA GLY A 97 8.69 27.37 -13.58
C GLY A 97 10.08 27.22 -12.95
N SER A 98 10.47 28.20 -12.13
CA SER A 98 11.81 28.34 -11.51
C SER A 98 12.13 27.34 -10.38
N ALA A 99 11.21 26.44 -10.03
CA ALA A 99 11.40 25.51 -8.92
C ALA A 99 12.28 24.32 -9.36
N THR A 100 13.46 24.21 -8.78
CA THR A 100 14.43 23.12 -9.03
C THR A 100 14.29 21.98 -8.01
N THR A 101 13.51 22.16 -6.95
CA THR A 101 13.33 21.17 -5.88
C THR A 101 11.91 21.24 -5.32
N GLY A 102 11.32 20.08 -5.05
CA GLY A 102 10.01 19.94 -4.44
C GLY A 102 10.11 19.07 -3.19
N ALA A 103 9.23 19.31 -2.23
CA ALA A 103 9.07 18.49 -1.05
C ALA A 103 7.59 18.15 -0.86
N VAL A 104 7.32 16.96 -0.35
CA VAL A 104 5.96 16.51 0.00
C VAL A 104 5.96 16.14 1.46
N ASP A 105 5.16 16.84 2.25
CA ASP A 105 4.94 16.54 3.65
C ASP A 105 3.81 15.52 3.81
N LEU A 106 4.07 14.47 4.60
CA LEU A 106 3.08 13.45 4.89
C LEU A 106 2.35 13.81 6.18
N ASN A 107 1.19 14.45 6.04
CA ASN A 107 0.41 14.89 7.19
C ASN A 107 -0.21 13.72 7.95
N LYS A 108 -0.71 12.71 7.22
CA LYS A 108 -1.42 11.57 7.80
C LYS A 108 -1.33 10.34 6.91
N ILE A 109 -0.95 9.20 7.49
CA ILE A 109 -1.00 7.89 6.85
C ILE A 109 -2.05 7.06 7.58
N VAL A 110 -3.01 6.52 6.84
CA VAL A 110 -4.06 5.63 7.38
C VAL A 110 -4.18 4.41 6.49
N TRP A 111 -4.04 3.24 7.09
CA TRP A 111 -4.51 1.99 6.50
C TRP A 111 -6.00 1.77 6.78
N LYS A 112 -6.75 1.36 5.77
CA LYS A 112 -8.17 1.01 5.90
C LYS A 112 -8.29 -0.49 5.71
N VAL A 113 -8.45 -1.21 6.81
CA VAL A 113 -8.73 -2.65 6.80
C VAL A 113 -10.19 -2.85 7.19
N PRO A 114 -11.01 -3.49 6.34
CA PRO A 114 -12.39 -3.84 6.71
C PRO A 114 -12.40 -4.70 7.96
N HIS A 115 -13.11 -4.24 8.99
CA HIS A 115 -13.25 -4.95 10.25
C HIS A 115 -14.72 -5.33 10.45
N ILE A 116 -14.97 -6.62 10.65
CA ILE A 116 -16.31 -7.16 10.88
C ILE A 116 -16.45 -7.47 12.37
N THR A 117 -17.39 -6.79 13.03
CA THR A 117 -17.83 -7.13 14.38
C THR A 117 -19.07 -8.01 14.29
N VAL A 118 -19.03 -9.17 14.94
CA VAL A 118 -20.18 -10.06 15.12
C VAL A 118 -20.83 -9.80 16.48
N ASP A 119 -22.15 -9.94 16.54
CA ASP A 119 -22.91 -9.93 17.79
C ASP A 119 -22.43 -11.03 18.74
N ASP A 120 -22.64 -10.86 20.05
CA ASP A 120 -22.12 -11.78 21.06
C ASP A 120 -22.59 -13.22 20.86
N GLU A 121 -23.84 -13.43 20.40
CA GLU A 121 -24.36 -14.78 20.14
C GLU A 121 -23.61 -15.46 18.98
N GLU A 122 -23.45 -14.74 17.86
CA GLU A 122 -22.75 -15.22 16.67
C GLU A 122 -21.25 -15.36 16.89
N ARG A 123 -20.66 -14.45 17.66
CA ARG A 123 -19.26 -14.51 18.09
C ARG A 123 -19.02 -15.78 18.91
N LEU A 124 -19.91 -16.14 19.82
CA LEU A 124 -19.82 -17.38 20.60
C LEU A 124 -19.95 -18.62 19.71
N LYS A 125 -20.86 -18.60 18.71
CA LYS A 125 -20.97 -19.69 17.71
C LYS A 125 -19.68 -19.83 16.91
N LEU A 126 -19.10 -18.72 16.45
CA LEU A 126 -17.84 -18.70 15.71
C LEU A 126 -16.70 -19.26 16.56
N PHE A 127 -16.58 -18.85 17.82
CA PHE A 127 -15.57 -19.41 18.74
C PHE A 127 -15.76 -20.90 18.97
N LYS A 128 -16.99 -21.35 19.16
CA LYS A 128 -17.28 -22.79 19.30
C LYS A 128 -16.90 -23.57 18.05
N LEU A 129 -17.12 -23.01 16.85
CA LEU A 129 -16.69 -23.63 15.59
C LEU A 129 -15.16 -23.69 15.50
N LEU A 130 -14.47 -22.59 15.76
CA LEU A 130 -13.01 -22.51 15.73
C LEU A 130 -12.35 -23.46 16.75
N VAL A 131 -12.91 -23.55 17.95
CA VAL A 131 -12.42 -24.44 19.02
C VAL A 131 -12.74 -25.91 18.72
N LYS A 132 -13.96 -26.23 18.25
CA LYS A 132 -14.37 -27.61 17.97
C LYS A 132 -13.69 -28.21 16.75
N LYS A 133 -13.42 -27.42 15.72
CA LYS A 133 -12.79 -27.93 14.51
C LYS A 133 -11.30 -28.20 14.67
N GLU A 134 -10.63 -27.67 15.70
CA GLU A 134 -9.15 -27.63 15.79
C GLU A 134 -8.46 -27.18 14.48
N GLU A 135 -9.22 -26.57 13.56
CA GLU A 135 -8.71 -25.98 12.35
C GLU A 135 -8.17 -24.62 12.78
N SER A 136 -7.01 -24.63 13.45
CA SER A 136 -6.10 -23.50 13.35
C SER A 136 -5.98 -23.24 11.86
N LEU A 137 -6.54 -22.12 11.38
CA LEU A 137 -6.31 -21.70 10.00
C LEU A 137 -4.80 -21.66 9.85
N PHE A 138 -4.24 -22.62 9.11
CA PHE A 138 -2.81 -22.70 8.91
C PHE A 138 -2.43 -21.55 8.00
N ILE A 139 -2.22 -20.40 8.63
CA ILE A 139 -1.64 -19.24 7.99
C ILE A 139 -0.16 -19.38 8.31
N SER A 140 0.61 -19.81 7.31
CA SER A 140 2.06 -19.69 7.38
C SER A 140 2.40 -18.27 7.81
N PHE A 141 3.34 -18.11 8.74
CA PHE A 141 3.88 -16.80 9.08
C PHE A 141 4.26 -16.09 7.77
N ARG A 142 3.65 -14.93 7.52
CA ARG A 142 3.93 -14.10 6.35
C ARG A 142 4.49 -12.79 6.86
N LEU A 143 5.80 -12.65 6.75
CA LEU A 143 6.46 -11.35 6.81
C LEU A 143 6.61 -10.87 5.37
N PHE A 144 6.10 -9.69 5.10
CA PHE A 144 6.36 -8.99 3.86
C PHE A 144 7.24 -7.80 4.17
N GLU A 145 8.48 -7.86 3.70
CA GLU A 145 9.43 -6.77 3.84
C GLU A 145 9.81 -6.30 2.44
N THR A 146 9.77 -4.99 2.21
CA THR A 146 10.15 -4.40 0.94
C THR A 146 11.06 -3.21 1.19
N PHE A 147 12.15 -3.16 0.41
CA PHE A 147 13.08 -2.05 0.41
C PHE A 147 13.14 -1.46 -0.99
N GLU A 148 12.94 -0.16 -1.08
CA GLU A 148 13.23 0.61 -2.28
C GLU A 148 14.46 1.46 -2.01
N TYR A 149 15.50 1.22 -2.80
CA TYR A 149 16.69 2.06 -2.78
C TYR A 149 16.36 3.36 -3.48
N CYS A 150 16.65 4.50 -2.83
CA CYS A 150 16.75 5.73 -3.58
C CYS A 150 17.93 5.61 -4.55
N GLU A 151 17.76 6.08 -5.79
CA GLU A 151 18.86 6.36 -6.70
C GLU A 151 19.97 7.08 -5.91
N LEU A 152 21.17 6.52 -6.02
CA LEU A 152 22.38 7.15 -5.53
C LEU A 152 22.54 8.47 -6.27
N GLU A 153 22.87 9.55 -5.55
CA GLU A 153 23.33 10.77 -6.20
C GLU A 153 24.44 10.36 -7.17
N THR A 154 24.30 10.72 -8.44
CA THR A 154 25.35 10.47 -9.42
C THR A 154 26.61 11.14 -8.88
N THR A 155 27.59 10.33 -8.49
CA THR A 155 28.88 10.86 -8.08
C THR A 155 29.44 11.56 -9.30
N THR A 156 29.35 12.88 -9.31
CA THR A 156 30.10 13.68 -10.26
C THR A 156 31.54 13.38 -9.92
N ASN A 157 32.21 12.57 -10.73
CA ASN A 157 33.66 12.42 -10.62
C ASN A 157 34.22 13.84 -10.75
N ALA A 158 34.71 14.38 -9.64
CA ALA A 158 35.37 15.66 -9.63
C ALA A 158 36.73 15.46 -10.32
N VAL A 159 36.76 15.89 -11.59
CA VAL A 159 37.92 16.13 -12.46
C VAL A 159 38.70 14.90 -12.91
#